data_AF-A0A3D0NHD7-F1
#
_entry.id   AF-A0A3D0NHD7-F1
#
_cell.length_a   1.000
_cell.length_b   1.000
_cell.length_c   1.000
_cell.angle_alpha   90.00
_cell.angle_beta   90.00
_cell.angle_gamma   90.00
#
_symmetry.space_group_name_H-M   'P 1'
#
loop_
_entity.id
_entity.type
_entity.pdbx_description
1 polymer ?
#
loop_
_entity_poly.entity_id
_entity_poly.type
_entity_poly.pdbx_seq_one_letter_code
_entity_poly.pdbx_strand_id
1 'polypeptide(L)'
;SKDRYFQDDVLSEDKLVPEGIEGRVPFRGPLATVIHQLTGGLRAAMGYTGSATIADLQRAQFVQITAAGLKESHPHDIAMTVEAPNYYTR
;
A
#
# COMPACT_ATOMS: atom_id res chain seq x y z
N SER A 1 -11.17 17.62 10.16
CA SER A 1 -9.88 18.25 9.82
C SER A 1 -9.88 19.73 10.14
N LYS A 2 -10.97 20.45 9.83
CA LYS A 2 -11.21 21.88 10.10
C LYS A 2 -10.80 22.36 11.51
N ASP A 3 -11.20 21.62 12.54
CA ASP A 3 -10.93 21.91 13.96
C ASP A 3 -9.45 21.72 14.38
N ARG A 4 -8.69 20.90 13.65
CA ARG A 4 -7.28 20.60 13.96
C ARG A 4 -6.27 21.60 13.36
N TYR A 5 -6.71 22.45 12.44
CA TYR A 5 -5.85 23.36 11.67
C TYR A 5 -6.23 24.85 11.86
N PHE A 6 -6.97 25.19 12.92
CA PHE A 6 -7.35 26.57 13.23
C PHE A 6 -8.08 27.29 12.06
N GLN A 7 -8.99 26.58 11.37
CA GLN A 7 -9.78 27.13 10.25
C GLN A 7 -11.22 27.48 10.67
N ASP A 8 -11.46 27.73 11.96
CA ASP A 8 -12.79 28.02 12.51
C ASP A 8 -13.32 29.42 12.14
N ASP A 9 -12.45 30.41 11.90
CA ASP A 9 -12.85 31.77 11.49
C ASP A 9 -13.17 31.91 9.99
N VAL A 10 -13.08 30.84 9.21
CA VAL A 10 -13.44 30.86 7.79
C VAL A 10 -14.94 30.54 7.65
N LEU A 11 -15.75 31.61 7.74
CA LEU A 11 -17.22 31.60 7.63
C LEU A 11 -17.77 31.24 6.23
N SER A 12 -16.93 30.90 5.25
CA SER A 12 -17.36 30.47 3.91
C SER A 12 -16.72 29.15 3.51
N GLU A 13 -17.51 28.12 3.21
CA GLU A 13 -17.04 26.84 2.64
C GLU A 13 -16.24 27.04 1.34
N ASP A 14 -16.46 28.15 0.62
CA ASP A 14 -15.80 28.55 -0.62
C ASP A 14 -14.29 28.84 -0.50
N LYS A 15 -13.71 28.84 0.71
CA LYS A 15 -12.29 29.15 0.96
C LYS A 15 -11.45 27.95 1.38
N LEU A 16 -12.00 26.74 1.36
CA LEU A 16 -11.23 25.53 1.66
C LEU A 16 -10.47 25.07 0.41
N VAL A 17 -9.14 25.00 0.49
CA VAL A 17 -8.30 24.38 -0.54
C VAL A 17 -8.23 22.88 -0.22
N PRO A 18 -8.89 22.00 -0.99
CA PRO A 18 -8.85 20.57 -0.72
C PRO A 18 -7.49 19.97 -1.13
N GLU A 19 -6.82 19.31 -0.19
CA GLU A 19 -5.56 18.55 -0.43
C GLU A 19 -5.81 17.06 -0.72
N GLY A 20 -7.08 16.63 -0.77
CA GLY A 20 -7.46 15.23 -0.95
C GLY A 20 -8.67 15.07 -1.86
N ILE A 21 -8.83 13.84 -2.37
CA ILE A 21 -9.97 13.42 -3.20
C ILE A 21 -10.90 12.49 -2.40
N GLU A 22 -12.18 12.50 -2.75
CA GLU A 22 -13.14 11.52 -2.24
C GLU A 22 -13.19 10.29 -3.16
N GLY A 23 -13.26 9.11 -2.55
CA GLY A 23 -13.28 7.86 -3.30
C GLY A 23 -13.80 6.70 -2.47
N ARG A 24 -14.05 5.57 -3.14
CA ARG A 24 -14.47 4.32 -2.51
C ARG A 24 -13.48 3.20 -2.81
N VAL A 25 -13.34 2.29 -1.87
CA VAL A 25 -12.54 1.07 -2.01
C VAL A 25 -13.43 -0.16 -1.83
N PRO A 26 -13.15 -1.30 -2.48
CA PRO A 26 -13.95 -2.50 -2.29
C PRO A 26 -13.79 -3.04 -0.88
N PHE A 27 -14.83 -3.74 -0.40
CA PHE A 27 -14.78 -4.42 0.89
C PHE A 27 -13.71 -5.53 0.88
N ARG A 28 -12.90 -5.60 1.95
CA ARG A 28 -11.76 -6.52 2.08
C ARG A 28 -11.94 -7.59 3.16
N GLY A 29 -13.15 -7.73 3.71
CA GLY A 29 -13.40 -8.70 4.78
C GLY A 29 -12.87 -8.24 6.15
N PRO A 30 -12.66 -9.19 7.08
CA PRO A 30 -12.17 -8.89 8.42
C PRO A 30 -10.76 -8.30 8.41
N LEU A 31 -10.51 -7.34 9.30
CA LEU A 31 -9.19 -6.72 9.48
C LEU A 31 -8.08 -7.76 9.71
N ALA A 32 -8.36 -8.78 10.52
CA ALA A 32 -7.41 -9.84 10.83
C ALA A 32 -6.86 -10.54 9.57
N THR A 33 -7.72 -10.78 8.58
CA THR A 33 -7.31 -11.41 7.30
C THR A 33 -6.37 -10.53 6.51
N VAL A 34 -6.66 -9.22 6.44
CA VAL A 34 -5.79 -8.24 5.75
C VAL A 34 -4.42 -8.15 6.43
N ILE A 35 -4.40 -8.02 7.76
CA ILE A 35 -3.15 -7.96 8.52
C ILE A 35 -2.33 -9.25 8.37
N HIS A 36 -2.99 -10.41 8.35
CA HIS A 36 -2.30 -11.68 8.14
C HIS A 36 -1.58 -11.73 6.78
N GLN A 37 -2.24 -11.29 5.70
CA GLN A 37 -1.62 -11.24 4.36
C GLN A 37 -0.46 -10.25 4.30
N LEU A 38 -0.63 -9.05 4.85
CA LEU A 38 0.41 -8.01 4.86
C LEU A 38 1.65 -8.46 5.66
N THR A 39 1.43 -9.01 6.85
CA THR A 39 2.53 -9.50 7.69
C THR A 39 3.16 -10.77 7.13
N GLY A 40 2.40 -11.62 6.43
CA GLY A 40 2.92 -12.76 5.68
C GLY A 40 3.90 -12.33 4.58
N GLY A 41 3.52 -11.33 3.78
CA GLY A 41 4.40 -10.74 2.76
C GLY A 41 5.69 -10.16 3.36
N LEU A 42 5.58 -9.41 4.46
CA LEU A 42 6.75 -8.86 5.17
C LEU A 42 7.69 -9.97 5.67
N ARG A 43 7.14 -11.03 6.28
CA ARG A 43 7.94 -12.17 6.77
C ARG A 43 8.63 -12.91 5.64
N ALA A 44 7.96 -13.10 4.50
CA ALA A 44 8.58 -13.68 3.30
C ALA A 44 9.76 -12.82 2.81
N ALA A 45 9.59 -11.49 2.73
CA ALA A 45 10.66 -10.56 2.36
C ALA A 45 11.83 -10.58 3.33
N MET A 46 11.56 -10.67 4.64
CA MET A 46 12.60 -10.85 5.67
C MET A 46 13.35 -12.18 5.47
N GLY A 47 12.65 -13.25 5.06
CA GLY A 47 13.26 -14.52 4.68
C GLY A 47 14.22 -14.40 3.49
N TYR A 48 13.79 -13.76 2.40
CA TYR A 48 14.62 -13.54 1.20
C TYR A 48 15.88 -12.70 1.48
N THR A 49 15.79 -11.75 2.42
CA THR A 49 16.89 -10.86 2.79
C THR A 49 17.74 -11.38 3.96
N GLY A 50 17.39 -12.54 4.54
CA GLY A 50 18.11 -13.10 5.70
C GLY A 50 17.97 -12.26 6.98
N SER A 51 16.89 -11.50 7.11
CA SER A 51 16.67 -10.56 8.22
C SER A 51 15.93 -11.22 9.39
N ALA A 52 16.60 -11.42 10.52
CA ALA A 52 15.98 -11.99 11.72
C ALA A 52 15.06 -10.98 12.45
N THR A 53 15.38 -9.68 12.34
CA THR A 53 14.64 -8.58 12.95
C THR A 53 14.31 -7.47 11.95
N ILE A 54 13.39 -6.57 12.33
CA ILE A 54 13.09 -5.38 11.50
C ILE A 54 14.32 -4.47 11.37
N ALA A 55 15.17 -4.38 12.40
CA ALA A 55 16.40 -3.63 12.34
C ALA A 55 17.40 -4.22 11.33
N ASP A 56 17.40 -5.55 11.16
CA ASP A 56 18.20 -6.21 10.11
C ASP A 56 17.66 -5.86 8.71
N LEU A 57 16.33 -5.92 8.54
CA LEU A 57 15.67 -5.61 7.27
C LEU A 57 15.94 -4.17 6.81
N GLN A 58 16.01 -3.22 7.75
CA GLN A 58 16.32 -1.82 7.46
C GLN A 58 17.72 -1.62 6.86
N ARG A 59 18.61 -2.62 6.96
CA ARG A 59 19.95 -2.62 6.35
C ARG A 59 20.00 -3.38 5.01
N ALA A 60 18.88 -3.93 4.55
CA ALA A 60 18.81 -4.60 3.27
C ALA A 60 19.12 -3.65 2.11
N GLN A 61 19.60 -4.21 1.01
CA GLN A 61 20.01 -3.44 -0.16
C GLN A 61 18.85 -3.35 -1.16
N PHE A 62 18.71 -2.18 -1.77
CA PHE A 62 17.81 -1.98 -2.89
C PHE A 62 18.58 -1.90 -4.20
N VAL A 63 17.93 -2.31 -5.27
CA VAL A 63 18.39 -2.09 -6.64
C VAL A 63 17.39 -1.19 -7.34
N GLN A 64 17.91 -0.25 -8.14
CA GLN A 64 17.07 0.56 -9.00
C GLN A 64 16.61 -0.26 -10.20
N ILE A 65 15.31 -0.24 -10.47
CA ILE A 65 14.71 -0.92 -11.63
C ILE A 65 14.16 0.09 -12.64
N THR A 66 13.97 -0.38 -13.86
CA THR A 66 13.30 0.39 -14.93
C THR A 66 11.79 0.16 -14.90
N ALA A 67 11.04 0.97 -15.66
CA ALA A 67 9.60 0.74 -15.84
C ALA A 67 9.28 -0.64 -16.47
N ALA A 68 10.17 -1.16 -17.33
CA ALA A 68 10.05 -2.50 -17.88
C ALA A 68 10.23 -3.57 -16.79
N GLY A 69 11.21 -3.39 -15.90
CA GLY A 69 11.40 -4.28 -14.75
C GLY A 69 10.22 -4.25 -13.76
N LEU A 70 9.55 -3.09 -13.62
CA LEU A 70 8.31 -3.02 -12.85
C LEU A 70 7.20 -3.85 -13.53
N LYS A 71 6.99 -3.70 -14.84
CA LYS A 71 6.00 -4.51 -15.57
C LYS A 71 6.28 -6.00 -15.46
N GLU A 72 7.56 -6.39 -15.56
CA GLU A 72 8.02 -7.77 -15.37
C GLU A 72 7.75 -8.30 -13.96
N SER A 73 7.82 -7.45 -12.93
CA SER A 73 7.59 -7.87 -11.54
C SER A 73 6.12 -8.21 -11.24
N HIS A 74 5.17 -7.68 -12.01
CA HIS A 74 3.75 -8.03 -11.92
C HIS A 74 3.45 -9.27 -12.78
N PRO A 75 2.43 -10.11 -12.48
CA PRO A 75 1.96 -11.13 -13.40
C PRO A 75 1.69 -10.51 -14.77
N HIS A 76 2.33 -11.07 -15.79
CA HIS A 76 2.23 -10.63 -17.18
C HIS A 76 2.09 -11.84 -18.09
N ASP A 77 1.51 -11.62 -19.27
CA ASP A 77 1.32 -12.62 -20.33
C ASP A 77 0.50 -13.87 -19.92
N ILE A 78 -0.35 -13.74 -18.89
CA ILE A 78 -1.30 -14.76 -18.44
C ILE A 78 -2.68 -14.16 -18.12
N ALA A 79 -3.74 -14.96 -18.28
CA ALA A 79 -5.07 -14.62 -17.80
C ALA A 79 -5.26 -15.14 -16.36
N MET A 80 -5.47 -14.24 -15.40
CA MET A 80 -5.78 -14.65 -14.03
C MET A 80 -7.20 -15.21 -13.95
N THR A 81 -7.33 -16.45 -13.51
CA THR A 81 -8.63 -17.15 -13.38
C THR A 81 -9.21 -17.06 -11.97
N VAL A 82 -8.37 -16.80 -10.97
CA VAL A 82 -8.74 -16.67 -9.55
C VAL A 82 -7.96 -15.50 -8.96
N GLU A 83 -8.63 -14.65 -8.19
CA GLU A 83 -7.97 -13.55 -7.47
C GLU A 83 -7.17 -14.08 -6.28
N ALA A 84 -5.91 -13.62 -6.17
CA ALA A 84 -5.10 -13.91 -5.01
C ALA A 84 -5.47 -12.96 -3.85
N PRO A 85 -5.49 -13.44 -2.59
CA PRO A 85 -5.94 -12.65 -1.45
C PRO A 85 -5.06 -11.43 -1.13
N ASN A 86 -3.82 -11.44 -1.62
CA ASN A 86 -2.81 -10.41 -1.40
C ASN A 86 -2.38 -9.67 -2.68
N TYR A 87 -3.05 -9.91 -3.82
CA TYR A 87 -2.64 -9.34 -5.09
C TYR A 87 -3.84 -8.85 -5.89
N TYR A 88 -3.92 -7.53 -6.08
CA TYR A 88 -4.98 -6.87 -6.83
C TYR A 88 -4.32 -6.07 -7.94
N THR A 89 -4.60 -6.43 -9.19
CA THR A 89 -4.19 -5.60 -10.33
C THR A 89 -5.03 -4.32 -10.31
N ARG A 90 -4.36 -3.18 -10.41
CA ARG A 90 -5.01 -1.87 -10.48
C ARG A 90 -5.21 -1.44 -11.93
#